data_AF-A0A959I717-F1
#
_entry.id   AF-A0A959I717-F1
#
_cell.length_a   1.000
_cell.length_b   1.000
_cell.length_c   1.000
_cell.angle_alpha   90.00
_cell.angle_beta   90.00
_cell.angle_gamma   90.00
#
_symmetry.space_group_name_H-M   'P 1'
#
loop_
_entity.id
_entity.type
_entity.pdbx_description
1 polymer ?
#
loop_
_entity_poly.entity_id
_entity_poly.type
_entity_poly.pdbx_seq_one_letter_code
_entity_poly.pdbx_strand_id
1 'polypeptide(L)'
;VVAQMPIWFALYRFFPASIEFRQESFLWATDLSSYDVAFSLPTEIPFYGDHVSMFTILWAITTVIYTYYNTRHMDMSVNPAMKYMQYFMPIMFLFFFNSFASGLTCYLLF
;
A
#
# COMPACT_ATOMS: atom_id res chain seq x y z
N VAL A 1 -9.02 4.33 14.66
CA VAL A 1 -7.55 4.17 14.75
C VAL A 1 -7.15 3.14 15.83
N VAL A 2 -7.63 3.25 17.08
CA VAL A 2 -7.20 2.32 18.16
C VAL A 2 -7.59 0.85 17.91
N ALA A 3 -8.80 0.57 17.43
CA ALA A 3 -9.23 -0.79 17.10
C ALA A 3 -8.57 -1.37 15.82
N GLN A 4 -7.97 -0.49 15.01
CA GLN A 4 -7.37 -0.87 13.73
C GLN A 4 -5.94 -1.36 13.91
N MET A 5 -5.15 -0.74 14.81
CA MET A 5 -3.75 -1.11 15.04
C MET A 5 -3.52 -2.61 15.35
N PRO A 6 -4.33 -3.29 16.19
CA PRO A 6 -4.18 -4.72 16.44
C PRO A 6 -4.36 -5.57 15.19
N ILE A 7 -5.30 -5.19 14.33
CA ILE A 7 -5.60 -5.92 13.08
C ILE A 7 -4.41 -5.78 12.11
N TRP A 8 -3.85 -4.58 11.97
CA TRP A 8 -2.67 -4.36 11.13
C TRP A 8 -1.48 -5.17 11.61
N PHE A 9 -1.24 -5.20 12.92
CA PHE A 9 -0.15 -5.98 13.49
C PHE A 9 -0.35 -7.49 13.29
N ALA A 10 -1.59 -7.97 13.43
CA ALA A 10 -1.95 -9.36 13.18
C ALA A 10 -1.70 -9.73 11.71
N LEU A 11 -2.20 -8.94 10.75
CA LEU A 11 -2.03 -9.19 9.32
C LEU A 11 -0.56 -9.14 8.88
N TYR A 12 0.20 -8.14 9.35
CA TYR A 12 1.63 -8.03 9.07
C TYR A 12 2.42 -9.27 9.52
N ARG A 13 2.04 -9.88 10.64
CA ARG A 13 2.66 -11.13 11.11
C ARG A 13 2.10 -12.37 10.41
N PHE A 14 0.83 -12.35 10.05
CA PHE A 14 0.11 -13.50 9.52
C PHE A 14 0.54 -13.83 8.08
N PHE A 15 0.55 -12.86 7.17
CA PHE A 15 0.89 -13.11 5.75
C PHE A 15 2.27 -13.75 5.53
N PRO A 16 3.37 -13.35 6.19
CA PRO A 16 4.66 -14.01 6.04
C PRO A 16 4.79 -15.33 6.84
N ALA A 17 4.00 -15.51 7.91
CA ALA A 17 4.07 -16.69 8.78
C ALA A 17 3.19 -17.85 8.28
N SER A 18 2.10 -17.56 7.58
CA SER A 18 1.15 -18.56 7.10
C SER A 18 1.71 -19.32 5.90
N ILE A 19 1.79 -20.64 6.05
CA ILE A 19 2.34 -21.55 5.03
C ILE A 19 1.45 -21.60 3.79
N GLU A 20 0.14 -21.45 3.96
CA GLU A 20 -0.85 -21.48 2.87
C GLU A 20 -0.70 -20.32 1.87
N PHE A 21 -0.14 -19.19 2.29
CA PHE A 21 0.07 -18.04 1.41
C PHE A 21 1.47 -18.02 0.78
N ARG A 22 2.34 -18.98 1.13
CA ARG A 22 3.66 -19.11 0.51
C ARG A 22 3.52 -19.73 -0.87
N GLN A 23 4.04 -19.04 -1.87
CA GLN A 23 3.99 -19.46 -3.28
C GLN A 23 2.57 -19.62 -3.84
N GLU A 24 1.57 -19.12 -3.12
CA GLU A 24 0.23 -19.01 -3.65
C GLU A 24 0.21 -17.82 -4.61
N SER A 25 -0.34 -18.02 -5.80
CA SER A 25 -0.42 -16.96 -6.81
C SER A 25 -1.83 -16.36 -6.82
N PHE A 26 -1.91 -15.04 -6.89
CA PHE A 26 -3.18 -14.33 -7.02
C PHE A 26 -3.07 -13.23 -8.06
N LEU A 27 -3.91 -13.31 -9.09
CA LEU A 27 -3.92 -12.42 -10.26
C LEU A 27 -2.56 -12.36 -10.97
N TRP A 28 -1.70 -11.42 -10.57
CA TRP A 28 -0.36 -11.21 -11.12
C TRP A 28 0.77 -11.45 -10.10
N ALA A 29 0.46 -11.50 -8.80
CA ALA A 29 1.45 -11.85 -7.79
C ALA A 29 1.66 -13.36 -7.78
N THR A 30 2.93 -13.77 -7.79
CA THR A 30 3.35 -15.17 -7.76
C THR A 30 3.48 -15.73 -6.34
N ASP A 31 3.53 -14.86 -5.33
CA ASP A 31 3.63 -15.21 -3.92
C ASP A 31 2.96 -14.14 -3.04
N LEU A 32 1.99 -14.55 -2.22
CA LEU A 32 1.26 -13.65 -1.32
C LEU A 32 2.01 -13.34 -0.03
N SER A 33 2.98 -14.19 0.32
CA SER A 33 3.79 -14.06 1.53
C SER A 33 4.98 -13.10 1.36
N SER A 34 5.39 -12.83 0.12
CA SER A 34 6.45 -11.91 -0.25
C SER A 34 5.93 -10.73 -1.09
N TYR A 35 6.81 -9.80 -1.44
CA TYR A 35 6.43 -8.61 -2.22
C TYR A 35 6.09 -8.99 -3.67
N ASP A 36 5.17 -8.24 -4.26
CA ASP A 36 4.77 -8.43 -5.66
C ASP A 36 5.75 -7.71 -6.60
N VAL A 37 6.16 -8.37 -7.68
CA VAL A 37 7.08 -7.82 -8.68
C VAL A 37 6.33 -7.69 -10.01
N ALA A 38 5.62 -6.57 -10.18
CA ALA A 38 4.90 -6.31 -11.42
C ALA A 38 5.79 -5.66 -12.48
N PHE A 39 6.69 -4.76 -12.07
CA PHE A 39 7.73 -4.20 -12.94
C PHE A 39 9.08 -4.17 -12.22
N SER A 40 10.13 -4.68 -12.86
CA SER A 40 11.50 -4.49 -12.43
C SER A 40 12.07 -3.21 -13.06
N LEU A 41 12.50 -2.26 -12.23
CA LEU A 41 13.21 -1.06 -12.66
C LEU A 41 14.67 -1.43 -13.00
N PRO A 42 15.24 -0.95 -14.11
CA PRO A 42 16.64 -1.23 -14.49
C PRO A 42 17.66 -0.51 -13.60
N THR A 43 17.22 0.41 -12.74
CA THR A 43 18.04 1.14 -11.78
C THR A 43 17.36 1.11 -10.42
N GLU A 44 18.10 0.72 -9.38
CA GLU A 44 17.65 0.78 -7.99
C GLU A 44 17.38 2.24 -7.58
N ILE A 45 16.12 2.57 -7.31
CA ILE A 45 15.77 3.88 -6.76
C ILE A 45 16.00 3.80 -5.25
N PRO A 46 16.86 4.66 -4.65
CA PRO A 46 17.05 4.69 -3.21
C PRO A 46 15.70 4.95 -2.53
N PHE A 47 15.38 4.16 -1.49
CA PHE A 47 14.10 4.10 -0.76
C PHE A 47 12.93 3.37 -1.44
N TYR A 48 12.99 3.06 -2.74
CA TYR A 48 11.92 2.34 -3.44
C TYR A 48 12.30 0.91 -3.82
N GLY A 49 13.58 0.67 -4.12
CA GLY A 49 14.10 -0.61 -4.58
C GLY A 49 14.21 -0.72 -6.10
N ASP A 50 14.40 -1.96 -6.56
CA ASP A 50 14.52 -2.38 -7.97
C ASP A 50 13.20 -2.87 -8.56
N HIS A 51 12.12 -2.92 -7.78
CA HIS A 51 10.83 -3.45 -8.20
C HIS A 51 9.69 -2.50 -7.87
N VAL A 52 8.57 -2.70 -8.55
CA VAL A 52 7.32 -1.99 -8.38
C VAL A 52 6.23 -3.02 -8.11
N SER A 53 5.60 -2.97 -6.95
CA SER A 53 4.41 -3.76 -6.62
C SER A 53 3.16 -3.10 -7.18
N MET A 54 2.42 -3.84 -8.01
CA MET A 54 1.19 -3.32 -8.64
C MET A 54 0.05 -3.21 -7.62
N PHE A 55 -0.04 -4.11 -6.65
CA PHE A 55 -1.00 -3.99 -5.54
C PHE A 55 -0.80 -2.70 -4.74
N THR A 56 0.45 -2.35 -4.43
CA THR A 56 0.80 -1.12 -3.69
C THR A 56 0.42 0.14 -4.47
N ILE A 57 0.65 0.16 -5.79
CA ILE A 57 0.25 1.27 -6.66
C ILE A 57 -1.27 1.41 -6.69
N LEU A 58 -2.00 0.31 -6.92
CA LEU A 58 -3.45 0.34 -7.01
C LEU A 58 -4.07 0.79 -5.68
N TRP A 59 -3.56 0.30 -4.56
CA TRP A 59 -3.97 0.75 -3.24
C TRP A 59 -3.73 2.26 -3.05
N ALA A 60 -2.55 2.75 -3.42
CA ALA A 60 -2.21 4.17 -3.31
C ALA A 60 -3.12 5.05 -4.18
N ILE A 61 -3.40 4.63 -5.42
CA ILE A 61 -4.32 5.33 -6.34
C ILE A 61 -5.73 5.38 -5.73
N THR A 62 -6.26 4.25 -5.27
CA THR A 62 -7.58 4.17 -4.63
C THR A 62 -7.65 5.08 -3.39
N THR A 63 -6.60 5.08 -2.57
CA THR A 63 -6.51 5.93 -1.37
C THR A 63 -6.46 7.41 -1.73
N VAL A 64 -5.72 7.81 -2.76
CA VAL A 64 -5.69 9.20 -3.26
C VAL A 64 -7.05 9.62 -3.80
N ILE A 65 -7.71 8.76 -4.56
CA ILE A 65 -9.06 9.00 -5.08
C ILE A 65 -10.06 9.15 -3.93
N TYR A 66 -10.03 8.25 -2.95
CA TYR A 66 -10.88 8.31 -1.76
C TYR A 66 -10.66 9.62 -0.98
N THR A 67 -9.40 9.97 -0.75
CA THR A 67 -9.02 11.22 -0.07
C THR A 67 -9.49 12.45 -0.86
N TYR A 68 -9.41 12.40 -2.20
CA TYR A 68 -9.91 13.45 -3.07
C TYR A 68 -11.42 13.64 -2.97
N TYR A 69 -12.20 12.56 -3.04
CA TYR A 69 -13.66 12.63 -2.85
C TYR A 69 -14.03 13.13 -1.46
N ASN A 70 -13.35 12.63 -0.41
CA ASN A 70 -13.60 13.05 0.96
C ASN A 70 -13.30 14.56 1.17
N THR A 71 -12.16 15.01 0.63
CA THR A 71 -11.75 16.43 0.62
C THR A 71 -12.76 17.34 -0.08
N ARG A 72 -13.48 16.85 -1.10
CA ARG A 72 -14.51 17.64 -1.80
C ARG A 72 -15.75 17.87 -0.96
N HIS A 73 -16.04 17.00 0.00
CA HIS A 73 -17.17 17.11 0.91
C HIS A 73 -16.84 17.83 2.22
N MET A 74 -15.55 18.05 2.50
CA MET A 74 -15.09 18.80 3.66
C MET A 74 -14.64 20.21 3.24
N ASP A 75 -15.17 21.25 3.89
CA ASP A 75 -14.68 22.63 3.71
C ASP A 75 -13.27 22.79 4.29
N MET A 76 -12.25 22.36 3.51
CA MET A 76 -10.83 22.53 3.84
C MET A 76 -10.30 23.94 3.54
N SER A 77 -11.18 24.94 3.47
CA SER A 77 -10.83 26.36 3.24
C SER A 77 -10.01 26.97 4.38
N VAL A 78 -10.00 26.35 5.56
CA VAL A 78 -9.31 26.86 6.76
C VAL A 78 -7.80 26.61 6.73
N ASN A 79 -7.30 25.60 5.99
CA ASN A 79 -5.85 25.38 5.93
C ASN A 79 -5.39 24.56 4.69
N PRO A 80 -4.89 25.22 3.62
CA PRO A 80 -4.45 24.52 2.41
C PRO A 80 -3.26 23.57 2.65
N ALA A 81 -2.47 23.78 3.72
CA ALA A 81 -1.39 22.87 4.11
C ALA A 81 -1.88 21.45 4.45
N MET A 82 -3.08 21.32 5.03
CA MET A 82 -3.66 20.03 5.41
C MET A 82 -4.05 19.21 4.17
N LYS A 83 -4.49 19.88 3.11
CA LYS A 83 -4.81 19.26 1.82
C LYS A 83 -3.57 18.65 1.18
N TYR A 84 -2.45 19.37 1.14
CA TYR A 84 -1.20 18.85 0.56
C TYR A 84 -0.65 17.66 1.36
N MET A 85 -0.72 17.71 2.69
CA MET A 85 -0.29 16.61 3.55
C MET A 85 -1.09 15.32 3.30
N GLN A 86 -2.41 15.45 3.10
CA GLN A 86 -3.30 14.32 2.84
C GLN A 86 -3.00 13.60 1.52
N TYR A 87 -2.58 14.31 0.47
CA TYR A 87 -2.17 13.70 -0.80
C TYR A 87 -0.73 13.18 -0.79
N PHE A 88 0.16 13.83 -0.03
CA PHE A 88 1.56 13.42 0.04
C PHE A 88 1.77 12.14 0.86
N MET A 89 0.97 11.95 1.92
CA MET A 89 1.05 10.77 2.78
C MET A 89 0.89 9.43 2.04
N PRO A 90 -0.15 9.19 1.22
CA PRO A 90 -0.28 7.92 0.49
C PRO A 90 0.84 7.71 -0.53
N ILE A 91 1.40 8.78 -1.10
CA ILE A 91 2.56 8.69 -1.99
C ILE A 91 3.79 8.20 -1.21
N MET A 92 4.07 8.77 -0.04
CA MET A 92 5.15 8.28 0.84
C MET A 92 4.95 6.82 1.26
N PHE A 93 3.73 6.44 1.61
CA PHE A 93 3.41 5.06 1.96
C PHE A 93 3.54 4.09 0.78
N LEU A 94 3.37 4.55 -0.46
CA LEU A 94 3.65 3.75 -1.65
C LEU A 94 5.11 3.28 -1.65
N PHE A 95 6.06 4.17 -1.33
CA PHE A 95 7.48 3.80 -1.24
C PHE A 95 7.74 2.80 -0.11
N PHE A 96 7.08 2.97 1.03
CA PHE A 96 7.25 2.08 2.18
C PHE A 96 6.63 0.69 1.93
N PHE A 97 5.38 0.64 1.46
CA PHE A 97 4.63 -0.61 1.24
C PHE A 97 5.10 -1.42 0.04
N ASN A 98 5.95 -0.85 -0.82
CA ASN A 98 6.49 -1.55 -1.99
C ASN A 98 7.25 -2.82 -1.61
N SER A 99 7.97 -2.81 -0.47
CA SER A 99 8.76 -3.96 -0.02
C SER A 99 8.01 -4.86 0.99
N PHE A 100 6.69 -4.70 1.14
CA PHE A 100 5.88 -5.53 2.05
C PHE A 100 5.21 -6.69 1.32
N ALA A 101 4.73 -7.66 2.11
CA ALA A 101 3.98 -8.81 1.58
C ALA A 101 2.78 -8.35 0.74
N SER A 102 2.69 -8.86 -0.48
CA SER A 102 1.66 -8.50 -1.45
C SER A 102 0.24 -8.80 -0.94
N GLY A 103 0.10 -9.83 -0.10
CA GLY A 103 -1.15 -10.16 0.59
C GLY A 103 -1.66 -9.04 1.52
N LEU A 104 -0.75 -8.32 2.18
CA LEU A 104 -1.13 -7.16 3.02
C LEU A 104 -1.64 -6.01 2.15
N THR A 105 -0.92 -5.66 1.09
CA THR A 105 -1.33 -4.58 0.17
C THR A 105 -2.58 -4.93 -0.62
N CYS A 106 -2.78 -6.21 -0.93
CA CYS A 106 -4.00 -6.74 -1.52
C CYS A 106 -5.19 -6.59 -0.55
N TYR A 107 -5.01 -6.95 0.73
CA TYR A 107 -6.03 -6.75 1.76
C TYR A 107 -6.39 -5.28 1.95
N LEU A 108 -5.43 -4.36 1.84
CA LEU A 108 -5.69 -2.93 1.96
C LEU A 108 -6.39 -2.33 0.73
N LEU A 109 -6.19 -2.95 -0.43
CA LEU A 109 -6.82 -2.55 -1.69
C LEU A 109 -8.31 -2.91 -1.74
N PHE A 110 -8.68 -4.07 -1.18
CA PHE A 110 -10.05 -4.57 -1.12
C PHE A 110 -10.80 -4.03 0.10
#